data_AF-A0A7C8R9G6-F1
#
_entry.id   AF-A0A7C8R9G6-F1
#
_cell.length_a   1.000
_cell.length_b   1.000
_cell.length_c   1.000
_cell.angle_alpha   90.00
_cell.angle_beta   90.00
_cell.angle_gamma   90.00
#
_symmetry.space_group_name_H-M   'P 1'
#
loop_
_entity.id
_entity.type
_entity.pdbx_description
1 polymer ?
#
loop_
_entity_poly.entity_id
_entity_poly.type
_entity_poly.pdbx_seq_one_letter_code
_entity_poly.pdbx_strand_id
1 'polypeptide(L)'
;MRTQIALWARFVPLPKVITAESLVLTVPDKTKRKTKEPFRREKPVQDDVGDMSREANPLGSHIYFYTHITSKRVIYSLYQNLYNNKAMKQVTFMGKKSVPEALRKDHWTPFLTASFTNPSTGLKAFQHLRELRKLHETQWDVELKSKKMKERSKILQDQRGNSIADLAAIIKRDVKEKEKVRVRWMNIYDAEYAKEWPDCVVHDVETQKGIRFHARRMGKFMGDEKEAQITATEAVPQVEEGVKAEAQIEAPKVEGISGVKPEAVPEEPKKSGFAFWR
;
A
#
# COMPACT_ATOMS: atom_id res chain seq x y z
N MET A 1 -29.02 -47.11 1.58
CA MET A 1 -30.28 -46.47 2.04
C MET A 1 -30.51 -45.22 1.19
N ARG A 2 -31.41 -45.30 0.21
CA ARG A 2 -31.87 -44.15 -0.60
C ARG A 2 -33.30 -43.86 -0.19
N THR A 3 -33.57 -42.67 0.33
CA THR A 3 -34.90 -42.21 0.71
C THR A 3 -35.73 -41.98 -0.55
N GLN A 4 -36.83 -42.73 -0.70
CA GLN A 4 -37.84 -42.48 -1.74
C GLN A 4 -38.50 -41.11 -1.47
N ILE A 5 -38.37 -40.20 -2.42
CA ILE A 5 -39.10 -38.94 -2.41
C ILE A 5 -40.49 -39.24 -2.97
N ALA A 6 -41.49 -39.24 -2.09
CA ALA A 6 -42.89 -39.36 -2.48
C ALA A 6 -43.30 -38.14 -3.31
N LEU A 7 -43.59 -38.36 -4.60
CA LEU A 7 -44.22 -37.35 -5.45
C LEU A 7 -45.70 -37.26 -5.06
N TRP A 8 -46.00 -36.35 -4.13
CA TRP A 8 -47.38 -35.94 -3.87
C TRP A 8 -47.81 -35.01 -4.99
N ALA A 9 -48.39 -35.57 -6.05
CA ALA A 9 -49.11 -34.79 -7.04
C ALA A 9 -50.34 -34.20 -6.34
N ARG A 10 -50.24 -32.94 -5.92
CA ARG A 10 -51.40 -32.16 -5.48
C ARG A 10 -52.36 -32.07 -6.66
N PHE A 11 -53.39 -32.91 -6.64
CA PHE A 11 -54.48 -32.89 -7.60
C PHE A 11 -55.25 -31.59 -7.38
N VAL A 12 -54.93 -30.55 -8.15
CA VAL A 12 -55.72 -29.32 -8.19
C VAL A 12 -56.92 -29.62 -9.11
N PRO A 13 -58.17 -29.55 -8.61
CA PRO A 13 -59.33 -29.83 -9.43
C PRO A 13 -59.41 -28.80 -10.57
N LEU A 14 -59.55 -29.29 -11.80
CA LEU A 14 -59.70 -28.45 -12.99
C LEU A 14 -61.03 -27.66 -12.91
N PRO A 15 -61.03 -26.36 -13.24
CA PRO A 15 -62.26 -25.57 -13.29
C PRO A 15 -63.18 -26.07 -14.42
N LYS A 16 -64.49 -26.02 -14.20
CA LYS A 16 -65.51 -26.58 -15.12
C LYS A 16 -65.67 -25.79 -16.43
N VAL A 17 -65.19 -24.55 -16.49
CA VAL A 17 -65.23 -23.72 -17.70
C VAL A 17 -63.85 -23.09 -17.89
N ILE A 18 -63.23 -23.38 -19.03
CA ILE A 18 -61.89 -22.90 -19.37
C ILE A 18 -62.05 -21.55 -20.09
N THR A 19 -62.10 -20.46 -19.33
CA THR A 19 -61.98 -19.12 -19.89
C THR A 19 -60.51 -18.75 -20.04
N ALA A 20 -60.16 -17.96 -21.06
CA ALA A 20 -58.77 -17.60 -21.36
C ALA A 20 -58.05 -16.94 -20.16
N GLU A 21 -58.79 -16.18 -19.35
CA GLU A 21 -58.29 -15.51 -18.16
C GLU A 21 -57.85 -16.48 -17.05
N SER A 22 -58.57 -17.60 -16.88
CA SER A 22 -58.27 -18.61 -15.86
C SER A 22 -56.95 -19.35 -16.11
N LEU A 23 -56.59 -19.52 -17.39
CA LEU A 23 -55.32 -20.12 -17.80
C LEU A 23 -54.14 -19.18 -17.57
N VAL A 24 -54.33 -17.87 -17.77
CA VAL A 24 -53.28 -16.86 -17.58
C VAL A 24 -52.83 -16.77 -16.11
N LEU A 25 -53.76 -16.92 -15.16
CA LEU A 25 -53.44 -16.89 -13.72
C LEU A 25 -52.63 -18.11 -13.22
N THR A 26 -52.62 -19.21 -13.97
CA THR A 26 -51.89 -20.43 -13.59
C THR A 26 -50.45 -20.49 -14.10
N VAL A 27 -50.07 -19.58 -15.00
CA VAL A 27 -48.69 -19.49 -15.47
C VAL A 27 -47.89 -18.82 -14.35
N PRO A 28 -46.96 -19.54 -13.66
CA PRO A 28 -46.14 -18.90 -12.66
C PRO A 28 -45.35 -17.79 -13.36
N ASP A 29 -45.58 -16.54 -12.92
CA ASP A 29 -44.85 -15.39 -13.40
C ASP A 29 -43.37 -15.73 -13.32
N LYS A 30 -42.70 -15.71 -14.48
CA LYS A 30 -41.27 -16.00 -14.56
C LYS A 30 -40.58 -14.99 -13.66
N THR A 31 -40.27 -15.40 -12.44
CA THR A 31 -39.48 -14.60 -11.51
C THR A 31 -38.25 -14.18 -12.29
N LYS A 32 -38.12 -12.87 -12.55
CA LYS A 32 -36.97 -12.30 -13.23
C LYS A 32 -35.75 -12.72 -12.41
N ARG A 33 -35.06 -13.78 -12.83
CA ARG A 33 -33.82 -14.23 -12.20
C ARG A 33 -32.95 -13.00 -12.19
N LYS A 34 -32.59 -12.49 -11.00
CA LYS A 34 -31.60 -11.42 -10.88
C LYS A 34 -30.36 -11.93 -11.59
N THR A 35 -30.09 -11.41 -12.78
CA THR A 35 -28.85 -11.65 -13.50
C THR A 35 -27.78 -11.09 -12.58
N LYS A 36 -27.04 -11.98 -11.89
CA LYS A 36 -25.83 -11.54 -11.20
C LYS A 36 -24.99 -10.87 -12.28
N GLU A 37 -24.69 -9.60 -12.09
CA GLU A 37 -23.71 -8.95 -12.94
C GLU A 37 -22.49 -9.88 -13.00
N PRO A 38 -21.97 -10.20 -14.19
CA PRO A 38 -20.77 -11.02 -14.27
C PRO A 38 -19.75 -10.32 -13.39
N PHE A 39 -19.15 -11.04 -12.43
CA PHE A 39 -18.16 -10.49 -11.51
C PHE A 39 -17.12 -9.73 -12.33
N ARG A 40 -17.29 -8.42 -12.44
CA ARG A 40 -16.40 -7.56 -13.17
C ARG A 40 -15.24 -7.44 -12.22
N ARG A 41 -14.15 -8.17 -12.48
CA ARG A 41 -12.88 -7.87 -11.83
C ARG A 41 -12.66 -6.39 -12.10
N GLU A 42 -12.85 -5.56 -11.08
CA GLU A 42 -12.43 -4.17 -11.13
C GLU A 42 -10.98 -4.23 -11.58
N LYS A 43 -10.74 -3.72 -12.79
CA LYS A 43 -9.38 -3.53 -13.25
C LYS A 43 -8.82 -2.53 -12.26
N PRO A 44 -7.71 -2.84 -11.58
CA PRO A 44 -7.08 -1.86 -10.68
C PRO A 44 -6.85 -0.56 -11.46
N VAL A 45 -7.04 0.57 -10.76
CA VAL A 45 -6.89 1.98 -11.19
C VAL A 45 -6.05 2.12 -12.48
N GLN A 46 -6.65 2.72 -13.51
CA GLN A 46 -6.17 2.75 -14.90
C GLN A 46 -4.94 3.63 -15.15
N ASP A 47 -4.43 4.34 -14.14
CA ASP A 47 -3.39 5.36 -14.32
C ASP A 47 -1.99 4.81 -14.65
N ASP A 48 -1.76 3.48 -14.56
CA ASP A 48 -0.40 2.91 -14.63
C ASP A 48 -0.13 1.96 -15.83
N VAL A 49 -1.09 1.76 -16.75
CA VAL A 49 -0.85 0.95 -17.98
C VAL A 49 -0.27 1.85 -19.07
N GLY A 50 0.95 2.36 -18.83
CA GLY A 50 1.71 3.09 -19.84
C GLY A 50 2.45 2.15 -20.80
N ASP A 51 3.11 2.72 -21.80
CA ASP A 51 3.90 1.93 -22.75
C ASP A 51 5.09 1.24 -22.05
N MET A 52 5.27 -0.02 -22.40
CA MET A 52 6.21 -0.95 -21.76
C MET A 52 7.59 -0.96 -22.43
N SER A 53 7.75 -0.19 -23.51
CA SER A 53 8.96 -0.15 -24.30
C SER A 53 10.12 0.41 -23.48
N ARG A 54 11.35 0.06 -23.86
CA ARG A 54 12.56 0.63 -23.24
C ARG A 54 12.65 2.15 -23.41
N GLU A 55 11.97 2.68 -24.42
CA GLU A 55 11.85 4.11 -24.70
C GLU A 55 10.91 4.80 -23.72
N ALA A 56 9.76 4.18 -23.45
CA ALA A 56 8.80 4.69 -22.47
C ALA A 56 9.31 4.56 -21.03
N ASN A 57 10.08 3.51 -20.73
CA ASN A 57 10.66 3.28 -19.42
C ASN A 57 12.20 3.18 -19.49
N PRO A 58 12.91 4.32 -19.54
CA PRO A 58 14.35 4.33 -19.54
C PRO A 58 14.92 3.82 -18.21
N LEU A 59 16.13 3.25 -18.27
CA LEU A 59 16.79 2.71 -17.09
C LEU A 59 17.01 3.81 -16.05
N GLY A 60 16.54 3.59 -14.82
CA GLY A 60 16.62 4.57 -13.74
C GLY A 60 15.32 5.31 -13.46
N SER A 61 14.31 5.23 -14.33
CA SER A 61 12.99 5.80 -14.03
C SER A 61 12.33 5.16 -12.81
N HIS A 62 12.57 3.86 -12.56
CA HIS A 62 12.07 3.21 -11.36
C HIS A 62 13.16 2.45 -10.63
N ILE A 63 13.07 2.47 -9.30
CA ILE A 63 13.89 1.68 -8.40
C ILE A 63 12.95 0.80 -7.58
N TYR A 64 13.22 -0.50 -7.61
CA TYR A 64 12.48 -1.52 -6.88
C TYR A 64 13.28 -1.96 -5.65
N PHE A 65 12.59 -2.02 -4.52
CA PHE A 65 13.16 -2.42 -3.24
C PHE A 65 12.54 -3.74 -2.81
N TYR A 66 13.38 -4.72 -2.57
CA TYR A 66 12.99 -6.04 -2.07
C TYR A 66 13.45 -6.17 -0.63
N THR A 67 12.62 -6.75 0.23
CA THR A 67 12.99 -7.11 1.58
C THR A 67 12.89 -8.61 1.79
N HIS A 68 13.81 -9.14 2.58
CA HIS A 68 13.77 -10.50 3.07
C HIS A 68 12.76 -10.59 4.21
N ILE A 69 11.76 -11.47 4.13
CA ILE A 69 10.63 -11.51 5.08
C ILE A 69 11.09 -11.63 6.54
N THR A 70 12.08 -12.49 6.82
CA THR A 70 12.50 -12.78 8.21
C THR A 70 13.68 -11.95 8.68
N SER A 71 14.66 -11.74 7.81
CA SER A 71 15.92 -11.04 8.14
C SER A 71 15.86 -9.54 7.89
N LYS A 72 14.82 -9.05 7.20
CA LYS A 72 14.61 -7.65 6.80
C LYS A 72 15.79 -7.00 6.07
N ARG A 73 16.63 -7.82 5.44
CA ARG A 73 17.64 -7.36 4.50
C ARG A 73 16.97 -6.74 3.30
N VAL A 74 17.54 -5.68 2.78
CA VAL A 74 17.01 -4.99 1.61
C VAL A 74 17.85 -5.33 0.38
N ILE A 75 17.28 -5.37 -0.81
CA ILE A 75 18.01 -5.42 -2.08
C ILE A 75 17.38 -4.42 -3.03
N TYR A 76 18.22 -3.67 -3.74
CA TYR A 76 17.77 -2.69 -4.74
C TYR A 76 17.88 -3.28 -6.14
N SER A 77 16.93 -2.98 -7.01
CA SER A 77 16.99 -3.35 -8.42
C SER A 77 16.41 -2.24 -9.29
N LEU A 78 17.02 -2.01 -10.45
CA LEU A 78 16.45 -1.16 -11.50
C LEU A 78 15.34 -1.89 -12.29
N TYR A 79 15.28 -3.21 -12.16
CA TYR A 79 14.32 -4.07 -12.83
C TYR A 79 13.34 -4.65 -11.82
N GLN A 80 12.09 -4.82 -12.24
CA GLN A 80 11.05 -5.47 -11.44
C GLN A 80 11.33 -6.95 -11.17
N ASN A 81 12.19 -7.58 -11.97
CA ASN A 81 12.65 -8.93 -11.71
C ASN A 81 13.97 -8.89 -10.93
N LEU A 82 14.03 -9.64 -9.83
CA LEU A 82 15.23 -9.75 -9.03
C LEU A 82 16.20 -10.75 -9.66
N TYR A 83 17.21 -10.25 -10.37
CA TYR A 83 18.24 -11.11 -10.98
C TYR A 83 19.25 -11.60 -9.94
N ASN A 84 19.36 -12.93 -9.78
CA ASN A 84 20.21 -13.56 -8.77
C ASN A 84 21.64 -13.01 -8.77
N ASN A 85 22.32 -12.99 -9.93
CA ASN A 85 23.72 -12.55 -10.03
C ASN A 85 23.95 -11.09 -9.61
N LYS A 86 22.98 -10.20 -9.86
CA LYS A 86 23.08 -8.77 -9.50
C LYS A 86 22.73 -8.55 -8.03
N ALA A 87 21.72 -9.27 -7.55
CA ALA A 87 21.20 -9.17 -6.21
C ALA A 87 22.15 -9.79 -5.17
N MET A 88 22.77 -10.94 -5.47
CA MET A 88 23.75 -11.58 -4.59
C MET A 88 24.97 -10.72 -4.29
N LYS A 89 25.40 -9.86 -5.23
CA LYS A 89 26.50 -8.89 -5.01
C LYS A 89 26.19 -7.83 -3.96
N GLN A 90 24.92 -7.67 -3.59
CA GLN A 90 24.50 -6.71 -2.56
C GLN A 90 24.37 -7.37 -1.19
N VAL A 91 24.35 -8.70 -1.12
CA VAL A 91 24.25 -9.42 0.15
C VAL A 91 25.64 -9.56 0.74
N THR A 92 25.94 -8.82 1.80
CA THR A 92 27.22 -8.90 2.50
C THR A 92 27.34 -10.13 3.39
N PHE A 93 28.58 -10.56 3.58
CA PHE A 93 28.91 -11.67 4.46
C PHE A 93 29.00 -11.18 5.91
N MET A 94 28.14 -11.72 6.77
CA MET A 94 27.97 -11.34 8.17
C MET A 94 28.16 -12.55 9.11
N GLY A 95 28.75 -13.64 8.60
CA GLY A 95 29.03 -14.88 9.32
C GLY A 95 28.53 -16.15 8.63
N LYS A 96 28.69 -17.30 9.31
CA LYS A 96 28.27 -18.60 8.76
C LYS A 96 26.76 -18.61 8.49
N LYS A 97 26.37 -19.10 7.30
CA LYS A 97 24.97 -19.13 6.81
C LYS A 97 24.32 -17.75 6.68
N SER A 98 25.09 -16.66 6.69
CA SER A 98 24.51 -15.34 6.47
C SER A 98 24.13 -15.16 5.00
N VAL A 99 24.98 -15.59 4.06
CA VAL A 99 24.74 -15.46 2.61
C VAL A 99 24.11 -16.76 2.11
N PRO A 100 22.91 -16.73 1.51
CA PRO A 100 22.33 -17.91 0.88
C PRO A 100 23.09 -18.28 -0.40
N GLU A 101 22.94 -19.52 -0.86
CA GLU A 101 23.52 -19.95 -2.14
C GLU A 101 22.81 -19.32 -3.34
N ALA A 102 21.48 -19.25 -3.28
CA ALA A 102 20.63 -18.62 -4.28
C ALA A 102 19.46 -17.88 -3.63
N LEU A 103 18.99 -16.81 -4.28
CA LEU A 103 17.80 -16.10 -3.86
C LEU A 103 16.55 -16.92 -4.22
N ARG A 104 15.84 -17.37 -3.17
CA ARG A 104 14.56 -18.06 -3.32
C ARG A 104 13.42 -17.05 -3.37
N LYS A 105 12.49 -17.22 -4.31
CA LYS A 105 11.46 -16.21 -4.67
C LYS A 105 10.44 -15.97 -3.54
N ASP A 106 10.19 -16.97 -2.72
CA ASP A 106 9.29 -16.98 -1.58
C ASP A 106 9.77 -16.07 -0.43
N HIS A 107 11.07 -15.97 -0.24
CA HIS A 107 11.64 -15.20 0.86
C HIS A 107 11.78 -13.69 0.59
N TRP A 108 11.70 -13.29 -0.68
CA TRP A 108 11.91 -11.90 -1.10
C TRP A 108 10.60 -11.28 -1.56
N THR A 109 10.23 -10.19 -0.90
CA THR A 109 8.99 -9.46 -1.20
C THR A 109 9.32 -8.03 -1.61
N PRO A 110 8.76 -7.51 -2.71
CA PRO A 110 8.88 -6.09 -3.01
C PRO A 110 8.08 -5.31 -1.97
N PHE A 111 8.67 -4.32 -1.30
CA PHE A 111 7.95 -3.53 -0.29
C PHE A 111 7.81 -2.06 -0.68
N LEU A 112 8.69 -1.58 -1.56
CA LEU A 112 8.75 -0.19 -1.96
C LEU A 112 9.14 -0.09 -3.44
N THR A 113 8.48 0.79 -4.18
CA THR A 113 8.88 1.16 -5.54
C THR A 113 8.94 2.68 -5.65
N ALA A 114 10.12 3.22 -5.94
CA ALA A 114 10.32 4.64 -6.17
C ALA A 114 10.33 4.92 -7.68
N SER A 115 9.52 5.87 -8.13
CA SER A 115 9.42 6.30 -9.53
C SER A 115 9.84 7.75 -9.65
N PHE A 116 10.82 8.00 -10.51
CA PHE A 116 11.39 9.31 -10.78
C PHE A 116 10.88 9.80 -12.13
N THR A 117 10.60 11.10 -12.23
CA THR A 117 10.35 11.75 -13.53
C THR A 117 11.61 11.72 -14.40
N ASN A 118 12.79 11.98 -13.80
CA ASN A 118 14.07 12.00 -14.48
C ASN A 118 14.87 10.70 -14.26
N PRO A 119 15.22 9.95 -15.33
CA PRO A 119 15.94 8.67 -15.20
C PRO A 119 17.38 8.85 -14.71
N SER A 120 18.05 9.94 -15.10
CA SER A 120 19.43 10.23 -14.67
C SER A 120 19.52 10.45 -13.16
N THR A 121 18.53 11.13 -12.57
CA THR A 121 18.43 11.31 -11.13
C THR A 121 18.24 9.97 -10.43
N GLY A 122 17.36 9.11 -10.96
CA GLY A 122 17.15 7.77 -10.41
C GLY A 122 18.37 6.84 -10.51
N LEU A 123 19.19 6.94 -11.57
CA LEU A 123 20.46 6.19 -11.65
C LEU A 123 21.46 6.62 -10.57
N LYS A 124 21.57 7.93 -10.32
CA LYS A 124 22.42 8.47 -9.24
C LYS A 124 21.89 8.05 -7.87
N ALA A 125 20.59 8.17 -7.65
CA ALA A 125 19.95 7.71 -6.41
C ALA A 125 20.20 6.21 -6.16
N PHE A 126 20.09 5.38 -7.21
CA PHE A 126 20.41 3.95 -7.11
C PHE A 126 21.87 3.68 -6.73
N GLN A 127 22.81 4.46 -7.26
CA GLN A 127 24.21 4.38 -6.86
C GLN A 127 24.39 4.76 -5.39
N HIS A 128 23.86 5.91 -4.96
CA HIS A 128 23.95 6.38 -3.58
C HIS A 128 23.31 5.41 -2.58
N LEU A 129 22.15 4.83 -2.87
CA LEU A 129 21.51 3.81 -2.03
C LEU A 129 22.42 2.60 -1.79
N ARG A 130 23.14 2.16 -2.81
CA ARG A 130 24.06 1.02 -2.71
C ARG A 130 25.31 1.37 -1.92
N GLU A 131 25.80 2.59 -2.05
CA GLU A 131 26.95 3.10 -1.29
C GLU A 131 26.59 3.24 0.19
N LEU A 132 25.48 3.93 0.51
CA LEU A 132 24.97 4.08 1.88
C LEU A 132 24.72 2.74 2.56
N ARG A 133 24.11 1.80 1.85
CA ARG A 133 23.93 0.44 2.37
C ARG A 133 25.27 -0.22 2.75
N LYS A 134 26.28 -0.12 1.89
CA LYS A 134 27.61 -0.68 2.17
C LYS A 134 28.24 0.00 3.39
N LEU A 135 28.01 1.30 3.57
CA LEU A 135 28.45 2.04 4.75
C LEU A 135 27.74 1.54 6.02
N HIS A 136 26.42 1.42 6.03
CA HIS A 136 25.65 0.87 7.16
C HIS A 136 26.10 -0.54 7.58
N GLU A 137 26.54 -1.35 6.61
CA GLU A 137 27.01 -2.71 6.86
C GLU A 137 28.50 -2.79 7.27
N THR A 138 29.30 -1.74 7.04
CA THR A 138 30.77 -1.75 7.29
C THR A 138 31.20 -0.83 8.42
N GLN A 139 30.61 0.36 8.50
CA GLN A 139 30.91 1.38 9.51
C GLN A 139 29.97 1.19 10.69
N TRP A 140 30.47 0.52 11.74
CA TRP A 140 29.68 0.22 12.93
C TRP A 140 30.03 1.16 14.07
N ASP A 141 29.01 1.58 14.81
CA ASP A 141 29.19 2.29 16.07
C ASP A 141 29.85 1.40 17.12
N VAL A 142 30.53 2.05 18.06
CA VAL A 142 31.20 1.38 19.18
C VAL A 142 30.20 0.58 20.01
N GLU A 143 28.96 1.08 20.16
CA GLU A 143 27.88 0.40 20.87
C GLU A 143 27.47 -0.93 20.21
N LEU A 144 27.40 -0.97 18.88
CA LEU A 144 27.11 -2.18 18.13
C LEU A 144 28.24 -3.21 18.26
N LYS A 145 29.48 -2.73 18.39
CA LYS A 145 30.66 -3.58 18.55
C LYS A 145 30.68 -4.31 19.91
N SER A 146 30.11 -3.69 20.94
CA SER A 146 29.99 -4.26 22.29
C SER A 146 28.95 -5.37 22.41
N LYS A 147 27.98 -5.45 21.48
CA LYS A 147 26.92 -6.47 21.50
C LYS A 147 27.44 -7.86 21.13
N LYS A 148 26.74 -8.90 21.60
CA LYS A 148 27.05 -10.29 21.26
C LYS A 148 26.95 -10.52 19.76
N MET A 149 27.87 -11.31 19.19
CA MET A 149 27.98 -11.56 17.75
C MET A 149 26.65 -11.89 17.05
N LYS A 150 25.79 -12.73 17.64
CA LYS A 150 24.50 -13.12 17.04
C LYS A 150 23.50 -11.96 16.98
N GLU A 151 23.38 -11.20 18.06
CA GLU A 151 22.51 -10.03 18.13
C GLU A 151 23.00 -8.93 17.21
N ARG A 152 24.31 -8.69 17.21
CA ARG A 152 24.98 -7.77 16.30
C ARG A 152 24.68 -8.12 14.83
N SER A 153 24.83 -9.39 14.46
CA SER A 153 24.51 -9.85 13.10
C SER A 153 23.03 -9.66 12.76
N LYS A 154 22.11 -9.89 13.71
CA LYS A 154 20.67 -9.66 13.49
C LYS A 154 20.35 -8.19 13.26
N ILE A 155 20.91 -7.29 14.08
CA ILE A 155 20.70 -5.84 13.94
C ILE A 155 21.27 -5.34 12.62
N LEU A 156 22.49 -5.74 12.27
CA LEU A 156 23.13 -5.33 11.01
C LEU A 156 22.41 -5.87 9.77
N GLN A 157 21.63 -6.95 9.88
CA GLN A 157 20.82 -7.45 8.77
C GLN A 157 19.51 -6.68 8.59
N ASP A 158 18.99 -6.07 9.65
CA ASP A 158 17.75 -5.28 9.62
C ASP A 158 18.04 -3.89 9.04
N GLN A 159 18.07 -3.82 7.71
CA GLN A 159 18.38 -2.60 6.96
C GLN A 159 17.12 -1.94 6.35
N ARG A 160 15.92 -2.42 6.68
CA ARG A 160 14.67 -1.92 6.09
C ARG A 160 14.44 -0.45 6.45
N GLY A 161 14.51 -0.10 7.75
CA GLY A 161 14.33 1.28 8.20
C GLY A 161 15.40 2.21 7.63
N ASN A 162 16.67 1.79 7.69
CA ASN A 162 17.80 2.57 7.16
C ASN A 162 17.63 2.87 5.67
N SER A 163 17.21 1.89 4.86
CA SER A 163 17.01 2.09 3.42
C SER A 163 15.94 3.13 3.08
N ILE A 164 14.92 3.27 3.93
CA ILE A 164 13.84 4.24 3.76
C ILE A 164 14.32 5.64 4.15
N ALA A 165 15.02 5.75 5.27
CA ALA A 165 15.65 6.99 5.69
C ALA A 165 16.69 7.49 4.66
N ASP A 166 17.51 6.57 4.12
CA ASP A 166 18.48 6.85 3.07
C ASP A 166 17.80 7.37 1.80
N LEU A 167 16.68 6.76 1.40
CA LEU A 167 15.92 7.20 0.23
C LEU A 167 15.40 8.63 0.42
N ALA A 168 14.81 8.95 1.57
CA ALA A 168 14.32 10.30 1.87
C ALA A 168 15.47 11.32 1.86
N ALA A 169 16.62 10.98 2.45
CA ALA A 169 17.81 11.83 2.47
C ALA A 169 18.39 12.06 1.06
N ILE A 170 18.42 11.01 0.23
CA ILE A 170 18.87 11.11 -1.17
C ILE A 170 17.93 12.00 -1.98
N ILE A 171 16.62 11.81 -1.85
CA ILE A 171 15.64 12.64 -2.56
C ILE A 171 15.83 14.11 -2.17
N LYS A 172 15.95 14.41 -0.87
CA LYS A 172 16.21 15.77 -0.37
C LYS A 172 17.50 16.38 -0.93
N ARG A 173 18.51 15.57 -1.20
CA ARG A 173 19.83 16.01 -1.70
C ARG A 173 19.88 16.20 -3.22
N ASP A 174 19.34 15.23 -3.97
CA ASP A 174 19.62 15.08 -5.39
C ASP A 174 18.46 15.54 -6.30
N VAL A 175 17.23 15.58 -5.77
CA VAL A 175 16.03 15.92 -6.55
C VAL A 175 15.87 17.44 -6.57
N LYS A 176 15.80 17.99 -7.79
CA LYS A 176 15.56 19.43 -8.01
C LYS A 176 14.08 19.75 -7.78
N GLU A 177 13.76 20.98 -7.40
CA GLU A 177 12.38 21.43 -7.10
C GLU A 177 11.33 21.15 -8.20
N LYS A 178 11.76 21.05 -9.46
CA LYS A 178 10.88 20.75 -10.61
C LYS A 178 10.55 19.26 -10.77
N GLU A 179 11.28 18.39 -10.09
CA GLU A 179 11.16 16.95 -10.21
C GLU A 179 10.22 16.41 -9.13
N LYS A 180 9.22 15.61 -9.54
CA LYS A 180 8.34 14.89 -8.62
C LYS A 180 8.83 13.44 -8.50
N VAL A 181 8.73 12.88 -7.30
CA VAL A 181 9.05 11.47 -7.05
C VAL A 181 7.82 10.79 -6.47
N ARG A 182 7.36 9.73 -7.13
CA ARG A 182 6.25 8.91 -6.63
C ARG A 182 6.81 7.71 -5.90
N VAL A 183 6.41 7.54 -4.64
CA VAL A 183 6.84 6.42 -3.79
C VAL A 183 5.63 5.54 -3.50
N ARG A 184 5.64 4.33 -4.05
CA ARG A 184 4.59 3.33 -3.84
C ARG A 184 4.97 2.36 -2.75
N TRP A 185 4.15 2.31 -1.72
CA TRP A 185 4.34 1.48 -0.53
C TRP A 185 3.49 0.22 -0.59
N MET A 186 4.06 -0.92 -0.19
CA MET A 186 3.27 -2.10 0.19
C MET A 186 2.55 -1.87 1.52
N ASN A 187 3.22 -1.18 2.45
CA ASN A 187 2.71 -0.83 3.76
C ASN A 187 2.98 0.65 4.03
N ILE A 188 1.92 1.43 4.25
CA ILE A 188 2.00 2.90 4.39
C ILE A 188 2.81 3.29 5.64
N TYR A 189 2.71 2.51 6.71
CA TYR A 189 3.43 2.76 7.96
C TYR A 189 4.95 2.73 7.82
N ASP A 190 5.47 2.12 6.74
CA ASP A 190 6.90 2.15 6.47
C ASP A 190 7.40 3.59 6.17
N ALA A 191 6.53 4.51 5.78
CA ALA A 191 6.90 5.91 5.54
C ALA A 191 7.43 6.60 6.82
N GLU A 192 7.03 6.13 8.01
CA GLU A 192 7.43 6.68 9.31
C GLU A 192 8.90 6.41 9.67
N TYR A 193 9.56 5.49 8.97
CA TYR A 193 11.00 5.23 9.20
C TYR A 193 11.88 6.42 8.83
N ALA A 194 11.40 7.31 7.95
CA ALA A 194 12.05 8.58 7.66
C ALA A 194 11.43 9.68 8.52
N LYS A 195 12.29 10.50 9.15
CA LYS A 195 11.86 11.60 10.01
C LYS A 195 11.09 12.68 9.24
N GLU A 196 11.54 12.99 8.03
CA GLU A 196 11.01 14.04 7.18
C GLU A 196 11.05 13.58 5.73
N TRP A 197 10.00 13.91 4.98
CA TRP A 197 9.93 13.74 3.52
C TRP A 197 9.88 15.12 2.86
N PRO A 198 10.59 15.33 1.74
CA PRO A 198 10.47 16.58 0.99
C PRO A 198 9.14 16.65 0.24
N ASP A 199 8.61 17.86 0.05
CA ASP A 199 7.29 18.12 -0.57
C ASP A 199 7.14 17.60 -2.00
N CYS A 200 8.26 17.32 -2.68
CA CYS A 200 8.28 16.74 -4.03
C CYS A 200 7.87 15.26 -4.07
N VAL A 201 7.71 14.61 -2.91
CA VAL A 201 7.39 13.19 -2.81
C VAL A 201 5.89 12.98 -2.66
N VAL A 202 5.33 12.25 -3.63
CA VAL A 202 3.95 11.77 -3.58
C VAL A 202 3.95 10.34 -3.06
N HIS A 203 3.23 10.09 -1.96
CA HIS A 203 3.09 8.76 -1.38
C HIS A 203 1.82 8.07 -1.90
N ASP A 204 2.00 6.89 -2.47
CA ASP A 204 0.92 6.07 -3.02
C ASP A 204 0.91 4.69 -2.36
N VAL A 205 -0.26 4.05 -2.35
CA VAL A 205 -0.47 2.72 -1.76
C VAL A 205 -0.61 1.68 -2.86
N GLU A 206 0.29 0.70 -2.89
CA GLU A 206 0.19 -0.41 -3.83
C GLU A 206 -0.81 -1.44 -3.30
N THR A 207 -1.94 -1.63 -3.99
CA THR A 207 -2.91 -2.66 -3.60
C THR A 207 -2.26 -4.05 -3.71
N GLN A 208 -2.44 -4.96 -2.73
CA GLN A 208 -1.91 -6.33 -2.75
C GLN A 208 -2.14 -7.11 -4.07
N LYS A 209 -3.23 -6.79 -4.79
CA LYS A 209 -3.51 -7.36 -6.12
C LYS A 209 -2.46 -6.93 -7.15
N GLY A 210 -2.00 -5.68 -7.12
CA GLY A 210 -0.95 -5.15 -7.99
C GLY A 210 0.41 -5.83 -7.80
N ILE A 211 0.68 -6.34 -6.59
CA ILE A 211 1.94 -7.00 -6.23
C ILE A 211 1.96 -8.48 -6.65
N ARG A 212 0.82 -9.17 -6.54
CA ARG A 212 0.66 -10.57 -7.02
C ARG A 212 0.83 -10.68 -8.53
N PHE A 213 0.50 -9.63 -9.27
CA PHE A 213 0.95 -9.50 -10.65
C PHE A 213 2.38 -8.95 -10.65
N HIS A 214 3.37 -9.83 -10.51
CA HIS A 214 4.79 -9.58 -10.78
C HIS A 214 5.10 -9.10 -12.22
N ALA A 215 4.08 -8.61 -12.93
CA ALA A 215 4.04 -8.33 -14.35
C ALA A 215 3.41 -6.96 -14.68
N ARG A 216 3.08 -6.11 -13.71
CA ARG A 216 2.87 -4.68 -14.03
C ARG A 216 4.21 -3.99 -14.08
N ARG A 217 4.87 -4.09 -15.24
CA ARG A 217 6.00 -3.22 -15.55
C ARG A 217 5.40 -1.79 -15.65
N MET A 218 6.08 -0.82 -15.06
CA MET A 218 5.48 0.50 -14.87
C MET A 218 5.55 1.33 -16.14
N GLY A 219 4.52 2.11 -16.40
CA GLY A 219 4.59 3.19 -17.38
C GLY A 219 5.49 4.34 -16.91
N LYS A 220 5.80 5.25 -17.83
CA LYS A 220 6.50 6.49 -17.51
C LYS A 220 5.72 7.27 -16.46
N PHE A 221 6.36 7.60 -15.34
CA PHE A 221 5.77 8.54 -14.38
C PHE A 221 5.86 9.95 -14.97
N MET A 222 4.73 10.44 -15.49
CA MET A 222 4.55 11.85 -15.80
C MET A 222 4.00 12.47 -14.52
N GLY A 223 4.83 13.22 -13.80
CA GLY A 223 4.36 13.98 -12.64
C GLY A 223 3.19 14.85 -13.10
N ASP A 224 2.04 14.72 -12.45
CA ASP A 224 0.79 15.24 -12.98
C ASP A 224 0.91 16.73 -13.34
N GLU A 225 0.87 17.04 -14.64
CA GLU A 225 0.55 18.36 -15.18
C GLU A 225 -0.97 18.62 -15.09
N LYS A 226 -1.75 17.57 -14.76
CA LYS A 226 -3.22 17.60 -14.75
C LYS A 226 -3.81 18.42 -13.59
N GLU A 227 -3.09 18.60 -12.48
CA GLU A 227 -3.55 19.47 -11.37
C GLU A 227 -3.61 20.95 -11.76
N ALA A 228 -2.85 21.37 -12.78
CA ALA A 228 -2.85 22.75 -13.27
C ALA A 228 -4.03 23.07 -14.21
N GLN A 229 -4.72 22.06 -14.76
CA GLN A 229 -5.85 22.28 -15.68
C GLN A 229 -7.22 22.25 -15.00
N ILE A 230 -7.33 21.59 -13.83
CA ILE A 230 -8.57 21.54 -13.05
C ILE A 230 -8.84 22.89 -12.37
N THR A 231 -7.79 23.60 -11.95
CA THR A 231 -7.89 24.94 -11.34
C THR A 231 -8.20 26.06 -12.33
N ALA A 232 -7.99 25.85 -13.63
CA ALA A 232 -8.31 26.84 -14.67
C ALA A 232 -9.74 26.71 -15.24
N THR A 233 -10.42 25.58 -14.99
CA THR A 233 -11.75 25.29 -15.58
C THR A 233 -12.90 25.35 -14.58
N GLU A 234 -12.62 25.35 -13.27
CA GLU A 234 -13.62 25.67 -12.22
C GLU A 234 -13.54 27.14 -11.81
N ALA A 235 -13.70 28.05 -12.78
CA ALA A 235 -14.12 29.42 -12.50
C ALA A 235 -15.62 29.39 -12.21
N VAL A 236 -15.96 29.35 -10.93
CA VAL A 236 -17.31 29.48 -10.35
C VAL A 236 -18.03 30.68 -10.99
N PRO A 237 -19.22 30.51 -11.60
CA PRO A 237 -20.06 31.64 -11.97
C PRO A 237 -20.61 32.31 -10.71
N GLN A 238 -20.33 33.59 -10.58
CA GLN A 238 -20.89 34.48 -9.56
C GLN A 238 -22.42 34.53 -9.69
N VAL A 239 -23.13 34.36 -8.56
CA VAL A 239 -24.52 34.78 -8.40
C VAL A 239 -24.53 35.80 -7.27
N GLU A 240 -24.76 37.06 -7.64
CA GLU A 240 -25.11 38.16 -6.73
C GLU A 240 -26.64 38.28 -6.60
N GLU A 241 -27.05 39.02 -5.57
CA GLU A 241 -28.41 39.46 -5.18
C GLU A 241 -29.23 38.42 -4.37
N GLY A 242 -29.59 38.58 -3.10
CA GLY A 242 -29.58 39.71 -2.17
C GLY A 242 -30.99 39.98 -1.62
N VAL A 243 -31.33 39.58 -0.39
CA VAL A 243 -32.40 40.23 0.42
C VAL A 243 -32.06 40.15 1.91
N LYS A 244 -32.11 41.31 2.55
CA LYS A 244 -31.91 41.63 3.97
C LYS A 244 -33.04 41.10 4.87
N ALA A 245 -32.70 40.72 6.11
CA ALA A 245 -33.50 41.05 7.30
C ALA A 245 -32.63 40.97 8.57
N GLU A 246 -32.42 42.11 9.21
CA GLU A 246 -31.91 42.24 10.58
C GLU A 246 -33.10 42.20 11.55
N ALA A 247 -32.96 41.52 12.70
CA ALA A 247 -33.64 41.86 13.98
C ALA A 247 -33.05 41.08 15.17
N GLN A 248 -32.16 41.75 15.90
CA GLN A 248 -32.03 41.93 17.36
C GLN A 248 -32.39 40.79 18.36
N ILE A 249 -31.40 40.33 19.15
CA ILE A 249 -31.12 40.60 20.60
C ILE A 249 -31.99 39.79 21.59
N GLU A 250 -31.38 38.81 22.29
CA GLU A 250 -31.32 38.73 23.77
C GLU A 250 -30.66 37.41 24.26
N ALA A 251 -29.60 37.54 25.06
CA ALA A 251 -29.14 36.49 25.97
C ALA A 251 -29.89 36.62 27.31
N PRO A 252 -30.01 35.53 28.09
CA PRO A 252 -29.31 35.61 29.38
C PRO A 252 -28.74 34.28 29.90
N LYS A 253 -27.52 34.43 30.43
CA LYS A 253 -27.06 34.05 31.78
C LYS A 253 -26.59 32.61 32.07
N VAL A 254 -25.34 32.62 32.51
CA VAL A 254 -24.53 31.56 33.12
C VAL A 254 -24.83 31.47 34.63
N GLU A 255 -25.09 30.25 35.11
CA GLU A 255 -24.80 29.75 36.46
C GLU A 255 -24.31 28.31 36.21
N GLY A 256 -23.12 27.82 36.58
CA GLY A 256 -22.27 28.16 37.71
C GLY A 256 -22.27 27.00 38.70
N ILE A 257 -21.70 25.83 38.38
CA ILE A 257 -21.32 24.83 39.39
C ILE A 257 -19.92 24.30 39.11
N SER A 258 -19.03 24.69 40.01
CA SER A 258 -17.67 24.24 40.23
C SER A 258 -17.61 22.86 40.88
N GLY A 259 -16.66 22.04 40.42
CA GLY A 259 -15.76 21.29 41.30
C GLY A 259 -16.11 19.83 41.59
N VAL A 260 -15.40 18.91 40.95
CA VAL A 260 -14.89 17.69 41.60
C VAL A 260 -13.48 17.38 41.08
N LYS A 261 -12.56 17.17 42.01
CA LYS A 261 -11.13 16.80 41.88
C LYS A 261 -10.95 15.38 41.31
N PRO A 262 -9.75 15.00 40.84
CA PRO A 262 -9.51 13.79 40.05
C PRO A 262 -9.28 12.55 40.93
N GLU A 263 -9.86 11.42 40.52
CA GLU A 263 -9.68 10.12 41.15
C GLU A 263 -8.84 9.18 40.28
N ALA A 264 -7.72 8.76 40.86
CA ALA A 264 -7.06 7.46 40.81
C ALA A 264 -6.78 6.75 39.46
N VAL A 265 -5.47 6.65 39.21
CA VAL A 265 -4.76 5.63 38.42
C VAL A 265 -5.27 4.21 38.69
N PRO A 266 -5.55 3.39 37.65
CA PRO A 266 -5.59 1.94 37.81
C PRO A 266 -4.23 1.31 37.47
N GLU A 267 -3.67 0.62 38.47
CA GLU A 267 -2.47 -0.21 38.44
C GLU A 267 -2.60 -1.43 37.50
N GLU A 268 -1.46 -1.87 36.97
CA GLU A 268 -1.26 -3.09 36.19
C GLU A 268 -1.55 -4.38 36.99
N PRO A 269 -2.18 -5.41 36.39
CA PRO A 269 -2.21 -6.73 37.00
C PRO A 269 -0.88 -7.47 36.81
N LYS A 270 -0.28 -7.82 37.95
CA LYS A 270 0.91 -8.66 38.08
C LYS A 270 0.72 -10.06 37.51
N LYS A 271 1.82 -10.56 36.96
CA LYS A 271 2.09 -11.92 36.48
C LYS A 271 1.58 -13.01 37.45
N SER A 272 0.77 -13.93 36.94
CA SER A 272 0.59 -15.28 37.50
C SER A 272 1.07 -16.31 36.48
N GLY A 273 2.12 -17.05 36.83
CA GLY A 273 2.66 -18.13 35.99
C GLY A 273 1.79 -19.38 36.02
N PHE A 274 1.76 -20.11 34.91
CA PHE A 274 1.33 -21.51 34.73
C PHE A 274 1.45 -21.78 33.20
N ALA A 275 1.91 -22.89 32.65
CA ALA A 275 2.76 -24.00 33.06
C ALA A 275 3.31 -24.61 31.75
N PHE A 276 4.48 -25.25 31.83
CA PHE A 276 5.06 -26.06 30.77
C PHE A 276 4.07 -27.16 30.33
N TRP A 277 3.85 -27.30 29.02
CA TRP A 277 3.30 -28.52 28.43
C TRP A 277 4.42 -29.24 27.67
N ARG A 278 4.54 -30.53 27.99
CA ARG A 278 5.40 -31.51 27.35
C ARG A 278 4.91 -31.85 25.94
#